data_AF-D1AMS9-F1
#
_entry.id   AF-D1AMS9-F1
#
_cell.length_a   1.000
_cell.length_b   1.000
_cell.length_c   1.000
_cell.angle_alpha   90.00
_cell.angle_beta   90.00
_cell.angle_gamma   90.00
#
_symmetry.space_group_name_H-M   'P 1'
#
loop_
_entity.id
_entity.type
_entity.pdbx_description
1 polymer ?
#
loop_
_entity_poly.entity_id
_entity_poly.type
_entity_poly.pdbx_seq_one_letter_code
_entity_poly.pdbx_strand_id
1 'polypeptide(L)'
;MEGGVIGDDGRFYTTLDDELLYGYNKAQDAYSRILGKRKFSELSVQDRRLLAREFSKRSPVKIPENAKIKVQSKPAGYEQISYNWRDTNYKYEIRWHTRTPGAPVDQGNTWVVLRTTPGTGGNTVAVDHYLLNDNTCVLGDDWQQAIRVRKYGVPTLREIEILDMGHWSDN
;
A
#
# COMPACT_ATOMS: atom_id res chain seq x y z
N MET A 1 -17.39 -14.57 34.76
CA MET A 1 -16.24 -13.79 35.27
C MET A 1 -15.17 -13.86 34.21
N GLU A 2 -15.00 -12.80 33.43
CA GLU A 2 -13.96 -12.72 32.40
C GLU A 2 -12.61 -12.47 33.09
N GLY A 3 -11.63 -13.32 32.82
CA GLY A 3 -10.28 -13.21 33.38
C GLY A 3 -9.48 -12.13 32.63
N GLY A 4 -9.09 -11.07 33.33
CA GLY A 4 -8.12 -10.09 32.86
C GLY A 4 -6.83 -10.15 33.69
N VAL A 5 -5.72 -9.73 33.10
CA VAL A 5 -4.39 -9.70 33.74
C VAL A 5 -3.86 -8.27 33.74
N ILE A 6 -3.20 -7.86 34.81
CA ILE A 6 -2.59 -6.53 34.91
C ILE A 6 -1.14 -6.63 34.47
N GLY A 7 -0.75 -5.82 33.48
CA GLY A 7 0.63 -5.76 32.98
C GLY A 7 1.56 -5.00 33.93
N ASP A 8 2.87 -5.17 33.73
CA ASP A 8 3.93 -4.53 34.54
C ASP A 8 3.94 -2.99 34.43
N ASP A 9 3.20 -2.41 33.48
CA ASP A 9 2.95 -0.98 33.32
C ASP A 9 1.71 -0.49 34.08
N GLY A 10 1.04 -1.38 34.82
CA GLY A 10 -0.15 -1.09 35.63
C GLY A 10 -1.46 -1.02 34.85
N ARG A 11 -1.48 -1.39 33.56
CA ARG A 11 -2.73 -1.42 32.77
C ARG A 11 -3.41 -2.78 32.85
N PHE A 12 -4.75 -2.76 32.85
CA PHE A 12 -5.60 -3.94 32.83
C PHE A 12 -5.81 -4.40 31.38
N TYR A 13 -5.48 -5.66 31.10
CA TYR A 13 -5.62 -6.27 29.78
C TYR A 13 -6.64 -7.41 29.82
N THR A 14 -7.49 -7.46 28.80
CA THR A 14 -8.40 -8.59 28.59
C THR A 14 -7.70 -9.68 27.76
N THR A 15 -8.23 -10.90 27.75
CA THR A 15 -7.70 -12.01 26.94
C THR A 15 -7.61 -11.70 25.43
N LEU A 16 -8.44 -10.78 24.92
CA LEU A 16 -8.36 -10.28 23.54
C LEU A 16 -7.18 -9.33 23.32
N ASP A 17 -6.83 -8.53 24.33
CA ASP A 17 -5.73 -7.56 24.25
C ASP A 17 -4.37 -8.27 24.32
N ASP A 18 -4.26 -9.35 25.11
CA ASP A 18 -3.06 -10.21 25.16
C ASP A 18 -2.83 -10.96 23.84
N GLU A 19 -3.87 -11.45 23.16
CA GLU A 19 -3.73 -12.06 21.82
C GLU A 19 -3.28 -11.02 20.77
N LEU A 20 -3.77 -9.79 20.88
CA LEU A 20 -3.40 -8.68 20.01
C LEU A 20 -1.97 -8.19 20.28
N LEU A 21 -1.55 -8.08 21.55
CA LEU A 21 -0.24 -7.58 21.94
C LEU A 21 0.88 -8.63 21.77
N TYR A 22 0.59 -9.90 22.09
CA TYR A 22 1.48 -11.03 21.80
C TYR A 22 1.57 -11.31 20.29
N GLY A 23 0.50 -11.03 19.54
CA GLY A 23 0.50 -10.97 18.07
C GLY A 23 1.29 -9.78 17.51
N TYR A 24 1.33 -8.65 18.21
CA TYR A 24 2.01 -7.42 17.80
C TYR A 24 3.54 -7.55 17.80
N ASN A 25 4.12 -8.15 18.85
CA ASN A 25 5.56 -8.46 18.90
C ASN A 25 5.96 -9.54 17.88
N LYS A 26 5.02 -10.42 17.48
CA LYS A 26 5.20 -11.32 16.33
C LYS A 26 5.00 -10.61 14.99
N ALA A 27 4.28 -9.51 14.86
CA ALA A 27 4.03 -8.90 13.56
C ALA A 27 5.30 -8.31 12.95
N GLN A 28 6.14 -7.65 13.75
CA GLN A 28 7.46 -7.16 13.33
C GLN A 28 8.46 -8.31 13.11
N ASP A 29 8.44 -9.32 13.97
CA ASP A 29 9.35 -10.48 13.90
C ASP A 29 8.94 -11.50 12.81
N ALA A 30 7.65 -11.56 12.47
CA ALA A 30 7.10 -12.28 11.33
C ALA A 30 7.32 -11.47 10.04
N TYR A 31 7.26 -10.15 10.07
CA TYR A 31 7.53 -9.26 8.93
C TYR A 31 8.94 -9.48 8.35
N SER A 32 9.98 -9.50 9.18
CA SER A 32 11.36 -9.81 8.75
C SER A 32 11.56 -11.28 8.33
N ARG A 33 10.70 -12.20 8.78
CA ARG A 33 10.72 -13.61 8.35
C ARG A 33 9.87 -13.88 7.10
N ILE A 34 8.86 -13.06 6.81
CA ILE A 34 7.87 -13.23 5.72
C ILE A 34 8.36 -12.58 4.43
N LEU A 35 8.97 -11.39 4.49
CA LEU A 35 9.59 -10.74 3.34
C LEU A 35 10.70 -11.64 2.78
N GLY A 36 10.40 -12.34 1.68
CA GLY A 36 11.30 -13.27 0.99
C GLY A 36 11.08 -14.76 1.27
N LYS A 37 10.23 -15.16 2.24
CA LYS A 37 10.01 -16.60 2.55
C LYS A 37 8.57 -17.08 2.40
N ARG A 38 7.56 -16.22 2.49
CA ARG A 38 6.14 -16.60 2.37
C ARG A 38 5.34 -15.59 1.55
N LYS A 39 4.48 -16.08 0.67
CA LYS A 39 3.56 -15.26 -0.10
C LYS A 39 2.41 -14.76 0.78
N PHE A 40 1.84 -13.58 0.49
CA PHE A 40 0.64 -13.13 1.20
C PHE A 40 -0.51 -14.13 1.10
N SER A 41 -0.60 -14.88 0.00
CA SER A 41 -1.59 -15.94 -0.19
C SER A 41 -1.52 -17.07 0.85
N GLU A 42 -0.38 -17.23 1.53
CA GLU A 42 -0.17 -18.26 2.56
C GLU A 42 -0.50 -17.77 3.97
N LEU A 43 -0.70 -16.47 4.15
CA LEU A 43 -1.03 -15.87 5.43
C LEU A 43 -2.50 -16.08 5.77
N SER A 44 -2.80 -16.23 7.07
CA SER A 44 -4.16 -16.23 7.58
C SER A 44 -4.85 -14.88 7.32
N VAL A 45 -6.18 -14.85 7.40
CA VAL A 45 -6.93 -13.59 7.23
C VAL A 45 -6.54 -12.56 8.29
N GLN A 46 -6.27 -12.99 9.53
CA GLN A 46 -5.89 -12.09 10.63
C GLN A 46 -4.48 -11.54 10.42
N ASP A 47 -3.52 -12.38 10.03
CA ASP A 47 -2.14 -11.94 9.74
C ASP A 47 -2.11 -10.91 8.61
N ARG A 48 -2.89 -11.12 7.54
CA ARG A 48 -3.00 -10.14 6.44
C ARG A 48 -3.54 -8.80 6.92
N ARG A 49 -4.53 -8.80 7.81
CA ARG A 49 -5.11 -7.57 8.37
C ARG A 49 -4.11 -6.83 9.24
N LEU A 50 -3.41 -7.54 10.13
CA LEU A 50 -2.38 -6.96 10.98
C LEU A 50 -1.23 -6.37 10.14
N LEU A 51 -0.75 -7.14 9.18
CA LEU A 51 0.27 -6.70 8.23
C LEU A 51 -0.13 -5.40 7.51
N ALA A 52 -1.34 -5.34 6.95
CA ALA A 52 -1.80 -4.14 6.27
C ALA A 52 -1.93 -2.93 7.20
N ARG A 53 -2.35 -3.12 8.45
CA ARG A 53 -2.38 -2.03 9.43
C ARG A 53 -0.99 -1.49 9.69
N GLU A 54 0.00 -2.35 9.88
CA GLU A 54 1.39 -1.91 10.07
C GLU A 54 1.94 -1.15 8.86
N PHE A 55 1.65 -1.62 7.65
CA PHE A 55 2.11 -0.94 6.43
C PHE A 55 1.46 0.41 6.25
N SER A 56 0.17 0.56 6.57
CA SER A 56 -0.52 1.84 6.44
C SER A 56 0.16 2.98 7.22
N LYS A 57 0.88 2.67 8.32
CA LYS A 57 1.64 3.65 9.11
C LYS A 57 2.84 4.23 8.36
N ARG A 58 3.37 3.50 7.38
CA ARG A 58 4.52 3.89 6.54
C ARG A 58 4.10 4.48 5.18
N SER A 59 2.80 4.58 4.94
CA SER A 59 2.27 5.17 3.71
C SER A 59 2.69 6.64 3.59
N PRO A 60 3.08 7.12 2.39
CA PRO A 60 3.47 8.52 2.18
C PRO A 60 2.34 9.51 2.42
N VAL A 61 1.09 9.04 2.39
CA VAL A 61 -0.09 9.84 2.77
C VAL A 61 -0.94 9.07 3.77
N LYS A 62 -1.64 9.82 4.64
CA LYS A 62 -2.47 9.25 5.70
C LYS A 62 -3.59 8.39 5.11
N ILE A 63 -3.64 7.12 5.51
CA ILE A 63 -4.73 6.19 5.16
C ILE A 63 -5.76 6.22 6.28
N PRO A 64 -7.05 6.47 6.00
CA PRO A 64 -8.07 6.48 7.03
C PRO A 64 -8.42 5.06 7.48
N GLU A 65 -8.87 4.92 8.74
CA GLU A 65 -9.18 3.62 9.34
C GLU A 65 -10.31 2.86 8.62
N ASN A 66 -11.21 3.59 7.96
CA ASN A 66 -12.32 3.02 7.19
C ASN A 66 -11.92 2.58 5.76
N ALA A 67 -10.64 2.71 5.38
CA ALA A 67 -10.18 2.28 4.07
C ALA A 67 -10.40 0.78 3.87
N LYS A 68 -10.93 0.41 2.71
CA LYS A 68 -11.07 -0.97 2.29
C LYS A 68 -9.71 -1.53 1.90
N ILE A 69 -9.24 -2.50 2.68
CA ILE A 69 -7.94 -3.15 2.51
C ILE A 69 -8.07 -4.41 1.66
N LYS A 70 -7.16 -4.61 0.71
CA LYS A 70 -6.95 -5.88 0.01
C LYS A 70 -5.47 -6.25 0.04
N VAL A 71 -5.17 -7.46 0.49
CA VAL A 71 -3.80 -8.01 0.57
C VAL A 71 -3.71 -9.20 -0.39
N GLN A 72 -2.82 -9.14 -1.37
CA GLN A 72 -2.78 -10.10 -2.47
C GLN A 72 -1.35 -10.44 -2.92
N SER A 73 -1.10 -11.72 -3.16
CA SER A 73 -0.02 -12.17 -4.04
C SER A 73 -0.52 -12.11 -5.48
N LYS A 74 0.17 -11.36 -6.33
CA LYS A 74 -0.25 -11.12 -7.71
C LYS A 74 0.29 -12.25 -8.59
N PRO A 75 -0.43 -12.66 -9.65
CA PRO A 75 0.01 -13.75 -10.53
C PRO A 75 1.40 -13.53 -11.14
N ALA A 76 1.78 -12.27 -11.33
CA ALA A 76 3.09 -11.88 -11.84
C ALA A 76 4.24 -12.00 -10.80
N GLY A 77 3.99 -12.56 -9.61
CA GLY A 77 5.02 -12.92 -8.63
C GLY A 77 5.40 -11.83 -7.63
N TYR A 78 4.63 -10.74 -7.56
CA TYR A 78 4.85 -9.66 -6.60
C TYR A 78 3.72 -9.59 -5.57
N GLU A 79 4.01 -9.06 -4.40
CA GLU A 79 3.05 -8.89 -3.31
C GLU A 79 2.49 -7.45 -3.35
N GLN A 80 1.19 -7.28 -3.07
CA GLN A 80 0.54 -5.97 -3.09
C GLN A 80 -0.47 -5.83 -1.95
N ILE A 81 -0.48 -4.66 -1.32
CA ILE A 81 -1.56 -4.22 -0.43
C ILE A 81 -2.22 -2.99 -1.07
N SER A 82 -3.53 -3.00 -1.23
CA SER A 82 -4.29 -1.82 -1.65
C SER A 82 -5.25 -1.33 -0.59
N TYR A 83 -5.29 -0.02 -0.42
CA TYR A 83 -6.16 0.72 0.50
C TYR A 83 -7.04 1.63 -0.34
N ASN A 84 -8.35 1.44 -0.24
CA ASN A 84 -9.31 2.14 -1.09
C ASN A 84 -10.34 2.84 -0.22
N TRP A 85 -10.52 4.14 -0.44
CA TRP A 85 -11.60 4.89 0.19
C TRP A 85 -12.06 6.01 -0.73
N ARG A 86 -13.09 6.73 -0.30
CA ARG A 86 -13.63 7.90 -0.98
C ARG A 86 -13.90 8.97 0.06
N ASP A 87 -13.56 10.20 -0.27
CA ASP A 87 -14.04 11.38 0.45
C ASP A 87 -15.12 12.09 -0.40
N THR A 88 -15.53 13.29 0.01
CA THR A 88 -16.55 14.09 -0.69
C THR A 88 -16.18 14.35 -2.16
N ASN A 89 -14.90 14.49 -2.47
CA ASN A 89 -14.41 14.99 -3.74
C ASN A 89 -13.75 13.90 -4.61
N TYR A 90 -13.14 12.90 -3.99
CA TYR A 90 -12.23 11.98 -4.67
C TYR A 90 -12.41 10.54 -4.21
N LYS A 91 -12.09 9.62 -5.12
CA LYS A 91 -11.77 8.23 -4.77
C LYS A 91 -10.24 8.10 -4.68
N TYR A 92 -9.76 7.38 -3.68
CA TYR A 92 -8.33 7.09 -3.52
C TYR A 92 -8.07 5.59 -3.65
N GLU A 93 -6.96 5.27 -4.30
CA GLU A 93 -6.33 3.95 -4.24
C GLU A 93 -4.85 4.15 -3.91
N ILE A 94 -4.45 3.66 -2.75
CA ILE A 94 -3.04 3.61 -2.36
C ILE A 94 -2.58 2.17 -2.41
N ARG A 95 -1.46 1.94 -3.07
CA ARG A 95 -0.88 0.61 -3.21
C ARG A 95 0.53 0.61 -2.67
N TRP A 96 0.81 -0.30 -1.77
CA TRP A 96 2.16 -0.77 -1.54
C TRP A 96 2.38 -2.04 -2.37
N HIS A 97 3.57 -2.22 -2.93
CA HIS A 97 3.96 -3.48 -3.54
C HIS A 97 5.45 -3.76 -3.46
N THR A 98 5.81 -5.04 -3.51
CA THR A 98 7.19 -5.44 -3.82
C THR A 98 7.55 -5.07 -5.26
N ARG A 99 8.84 -5.08 -5.59
CA ARG A 99 9.34 -4.84 -6.96
C ARG A 99 8.54 -5.66 -7.97
N THR A 100 7.97 -4.98 -8.96
CA THR A 100 7.17 -5.61 -10.02
C THR A 100 8.08 -6.14 -11.13
N PRO A 101 7.63 -7.13 -11.92
CA PRO A 101 8.38 -7.57 -13.09
C PRO A 101 8.60 -6.42 -14.08
N GLY A 102 9.86 -6.22 -14.48
CA GLY A 102 10.26 -5.14 -15.40
C GLY A 102 10.59 -3.81 -14.71
N ALA A 103 10.40 -3.67 -13.40
CA ALA A 103 10.97 -2.56 -12.65
C ALA A 103 12.50 -2.70 -12.53
N PRO A 104 13.27 -1.59 -12.50
CA PRO A 104 14.71 -1.57 -12.25
C PRO A 104 15.12 -2.47 -11.09
N VAL A 105 16.28 -3.11 -11.20
CA VAL A 105 16.75 -4.11 -10.21
C VAL A 105 16.98 -3.49 -8.83
N ASP A 106 17.37 -2.23 -8.81
CA ASP A 106 17.58 -1.38 -7.64
C ASP A 106 16.28 -0.79 -7.08
N GLN A 107 15.17 -0.85 -7.81
CA GLN A 107 13.87 -0.42 -7.28
C GLN A 107 13.38 -1.42 -6.23
N GLY A 108 13.35 -0.98 -4.97
CA GLY A 108 12.87 -1.76 -3.83
C GLY A 108 11.34 -1.89 -3.78
N ASN A 109 10.82 -2.00 -2.56
CA ASN A 109 9.38 -1.96 -2.32
C ASN A 109 8.89 -0.51 -2.39
N THR A 110 7.73 -0.30 -2.98
CA THR A 110 7.28 1.06 -3.28
C THR A 110 5.80 1.27 -3.00
N TRP A 111 5.46 2.52 -2.70
CA TRP A 111 4.10 3.04 -2.62
C TRP A 111 3.73 3.81 -3.89
N VAL A 112 2.47 3.68 -4.31
CA VAL A 112 1.85 4.46 -5.38
C VAL A 112 0.52 5.01 -4.87
N VAL A 113 0.28 6.30 -5.10
CA VAL A 113 -0.93 7.01 -4.65
C VAL A 113 -1.72 7.48 -5.87
N LEU A 114 -2.90 6.90 -6.07
CA LEU A 114 -3.86 7.29 -7.09
C LEU A 114 -5.03 8.03 -6.46
N ARG A 115 -5.35 9.19 -7.02
CA ARG A 115 -6.56 9.97 -6.75
C ARG A 115 -7.39 10.06 -8.02
N THR A 116 -8.62 9.60 -7.98
CA THR A 116 -9.59 9.71 -9.08
C THR A 116 -10.60 10.80 -8.78
N THR A 117 -10.66 11.82 -9.62
CA THR A 117 -11.80 12.74 -9.68
C THR A 117 -12.95 12.01 -10.35
N PRO A 118 -14.09 11.79 -9.67
CA PRO A 118 -15.22 11.09 -10.25
C PRO A 118 -15.91 11.95 -11.30
N GLY A 119 -16.37 11.32 -12.39
CA GLY A 119 -17.31 11.94 -13.30
C GLY A 119 -18.67 12.16 -12.63
N THR A 120 -19.41 13.17 -13.07
CA THR A 120 -20.75 13.51 -12.52
C THR A 120 -21.88 12.83 -13.29
N GLY A 121 -21.56 11.94 -14.24
CA GLY A 121 -22.53 11.46 -15.24
C GLY A 121 -22.75 12.48 -16.36
N GLY A 122 -23.09 12.01 -17.56
CA GLY A 122 -23.13 12.84 -18.76
C GLY A 122 -21.77 12.93 -19.46
N ASN A 123 -21.27 14.15 -19.72
CA ASN A 123 -20.05 14.39 -20.50
C ASN A 123 -18.75 14.45 -19.68
N THR A 124 -18.82 14.37 -18.35
CA THR A 124 -17.62 14.38 -17.49
C THR A 124 -17.20 12.95 -17.14
N VAL A 125 -16.04 12.56 -17.63
CA VAL A 125 -15.42 11.26 -17.34
C VAL A 125 -14.60 11.34 -16.05
N ALA A 126 -14.40 10.19 -15.41
CA ALA A 126 -13.49 10.12 -14.27
C ALA A 126 -12.04 10.40 -14.74
N VAL A 127 -11.28 11.14 -13.93
CA VAL A 127 -9.90 11.51 -14.25
C VAL A 127 -8.97 11.05 -13.13
N ASP A 128 -8.02 10.20 -13.50
CA ASP A 128 -7.00 9.66 -12.61
C ASP A 128 -5.81 10.61 -12.50
N HIS A 129 -5.30 10.75 -11.28
CA HIS A 129 -4.13 11.56 -10.96
C HIS A 129 -3.20 10.76 -10.05
N TYR A 130 -1.93 10.65 -10.41
CA TYR A 130 -0.90 10.00 -9.61
C TYR A 130 -0.08 11.05 -8.87
N LEU A 131 0.07 10.88 -7.55
CA LEU A 131 0.81 11.80 -6.70
C LEU A 131 2.31 11.49 -6.73
N LEU A 132 3.11 12.51 -7.01
CA LEU A 132 4.57 12.48 -6.97
C LEU A 132 5.08 12.93 -5.59
N ASN A 133 6.33 12.59 -5.28
CA ASN A 133 6.98 12.88 -3.99
C ASN A 133 7.21 14.38 -3.68
N ASP A 134 7.01 15.26 -4.65
CA ASP A 134 7.00 16.72 -4.50
C ASP A 134 5.59 17.29 -4.27
N ASN A 135 4.60 16.42 -4.04
CA ASN A 135 3.17 16.72 -3.93
C ASN A 135 2.49 17.19 -5.23
N THR A 136 3.17 17.16 -6.38
CA THR A 136 2.52 17.39 -7.66
C THR A 136 1.74 16.15 -8.12
N CYS A 137 0.80 16.37 -9.04
CA CYS A 137 0.01 15.30 -9.63
C CYS A 137 0.25 15.23 -11.14
N VAL A 138 0.31 14.02 -11.68
CA VAL A 138 0.32 13.78 -13.13
C VAL A 138 -0.93 13.04 -13.55
N LEU A 139 -1.38 13.26 -14.80
CA LEU A 139 -2.57 12.60 -15.32
C LEU A 139 -2.32 11.09 -15.45
N GLY A 140 -3.40 10.32 -15.32
CA GLY A 140 -3.35 8.87 -15.50
C GLY A 140 -2.78 8.46 -16.86
N ASP A 141 -3.08 9.21 -17.92
CA ASP A 141 -2.56 8.95 -19.26
C ASP A 141 -1.03 9.12 -19.34
N ASP A 142 -0.49 10.19 -18.73
CA ASP A 142 0.96 10.43 -18.66
C ASP A 142 1.66 9.33 -17.87
N TRP A 143 1.06 8.88 -16.76
CA TRP A 143 1.56 7.77 -15.96
C TRP A 143 1.59 6.45 -16.74
N GLN A 144 0.50 6.11 -17.44
CA GLN A 144 0.44 4.87 -18.24
C GLN A 144 1.39 4.92 -19.44
N GLN A 145 1.53 6.09 -20.07
CA GLN A 145 2.51 6.33 -21.11
C GLN A 145 3.93 6.08 -20.60
N ALA A 146 4.30 6.66 -19.45
CA ALA A 146 5.59 6.45 -18.83
C ALA A 146 5.87 4.96 -18.52
N ILE A 147 4.90 4.23 -17.95
CA ILE A 147 5.02 2.77 -17.74
C ILE A 147 5.26 2.03 -19.06
N ARG A 148 4.48 2.36 -20.09
CA ARG A 148 4.56 1.71 -21.41
C ARG A 148 5.94 1.91 -22.04
N VAL A 149 6.46 3.13 -22.07
CA VAL A 149 7.77 3.39 -22.69
C VAL A 149 8.92 2.83 -21.88
N ARG A 150 8.85 2.80 -20.53
CA ARG A 150 9.87 2.14 -19.71
C ARG A 150 9.97 0.65 -20.03
N LYS A 151 8.85 0.02 -20.40
CA LYS A 151 8.79 -1.41 -20.69
C LYS A 151 9.15 -1.77 -22.13
N TYR A 152 8.77 -0.94 -23.10
CA TYR A 152 8.79 -1.31 -24.53
C TYR A 152 9.49 -0.30 -25.45
N GLY A 153 10.00 0.81 -24.92
CA GLY A 153 10.58 1.89 -25.71
C GLY A 153 11.79 2.53 -25.03
N VAL A 154 12.07 3.78 -25.42
CA VAL A 154 13.12 4.62 -24.82
C VAL A 154 12.40 5.75 -24.08
N PRO A 155 12.33 5.72 -22.74
CA PRO A 155 11.64 6.75 -21.99
C PRO A 155 12.40 8.07 -22.05
N THR A 156 11.67 9.17 -22.14
CA THR A 156 12.19 10.53 -21.93
C THR A 156 12.57 10.74 -20.46
N LEU A 157 13.38 11.78 -20.19
CA LEU A 157 13.71 12.16 -18.80
C LEU A 157 12.44 12.41 -17.97
N ARG A 158 11.43 13.07 -18.55
CA ARG A 158 10.18 13.34 -17.85
C ARG A 158 9.41 12.06 -17.51
N GLU A 159 9.38 11.07 -18.40
CA GLU A 159 8.72 9.79 -18.13
C GLU A 159 9.47 8.98 -17.05
N ILE A 160 10.80 9.08 -17.00
CA ILE A 160 11.61 8.51 -15.91
C ILE A 160 11.26 9.21 -14.59
N GLU A 161 11.29 10.54 -14.55
CA GLU A 161 10.94 11.34 -13.36
C GLU A 161 9.55 11.03 -12.82
N ILE A 162 8.54 10.92 -13.70
CA ILE A 162 7.18 10.56 -13.32
C ILE A 162 7.17 9.25 -12.52
N LEU A 163 7.89 8.24 -12.99
CA LEU A 163 7.89 6.93 -12.36
C LEU A 163 8.75 6.88 -11.10
N ASP A 164 9.91 7.55 -11.11
CA ASP A 164 10.83 7.54 -9.98
C ASP A 164 10.28 8.40 -8.82
N MET A 165 9.59 9.50 -9.11
CA MET A 165 8.94 10.34 -8.11
C MET A 165 7.60 9.78 -7.62
N GLY A 166 6.87 9.03 -8.46
CA GLY A 166 5.56 8.48 -8.10
C GLY A 166 5.60 7.05 -7.53
N HIS A 167 6.75 6.37 -7.58
CA HIS A 167 7.02 5.15 -6.81
C HIS A 167 7.83 5.49 -5.56
N TRP A 168 7.13 5.84 -4.49
CA TRP A 168 7.76 6.27 -3.25
C TRP A 168 8.42 5.09 -2.57
N SER A 169 9.71 5.18 -2.26
CA SER A 169 10.44 4.10 -1.62
C SER A 169 9.92 3.85 -0.21
N ASP A 170 9.67 2.58 0.10
CA ASP A 170 9.26 2.12 1.42
C ASP A 170 10.51 1.74 2.22
N ASN A 171 11.05 2.72 2.96
CA ASN A 171 12.23 2.57 3.81
C ASN A 171 11.89 2.03 5.22
#